data_AF-A0ABD3TL04-F1
#
_entry.id   AF-A0ABD3TL04-F1
#
_cell.length_a   1.000
_cell.length_b   1.000
_cell.length_c   1.000
_cell.angle_alpha   90.00
_cell.angle_beta   90.00
_cell.angle_gamma   90.00
#
_symmetry.space_group_name_H-M   'P 1'
#
loop_
_entity.id
_entity.type
_entity.pdbx_description
1 polymer ?
#
loop_
_entity_poly.entity_id
_entity_poly.type
_entity_poly.pdbx_seq_one_letter_code
_entity_poly.pdbx_strand_id
1 'polypeptide(L)'
;IQMTYRMSWRRSFSSNHYCNSSHSSSNELRPGEGSLICSQGCSGIVTDLAYRCTDFSETEDWTTGTRTFLYNLTTPSPEISLM
;
A
#
# COMPACT_ATOMS: atom_id res chain seq x y z
N ILE A 1 -15.33 1.16 -1.63
CA ILE A 1 -14.55 2.13 -2.44
C ILE A 1 -13.35 1.40 -3.02
N GLN A 2 -13.12 1.47 -4.34
CA GLN A 2 -11.90 0.93 -4.92
C GLN A 2 -10.77 1.94 -4.79
N MET A 3 -9.64 1.50 -4.26
CA MET A 3 -8.45 2.32 -4.12
C MET A 3 -7.30 1.70 -4.90
N THR A 4 -6.57 2.55 -5.61
CA THR A 4 -5.39 2.20 -6.39
C THR A 4 -4.29 3.19 -6.08
N TYR A 5 -3.08 2.70 -5.85
CA TYR A 5 -1.89 3.54 -5.68
C TYR A 5 -0.69 2.96 -6.42
N ARG A 6 0.27 3.85 -6.72
CA ARG A 6 1.62 3.54 -7.18
C ARG A 6 2.60 4.18 -6.18
N MET A 7 3.64 3.46 -5.82
CA MET A 7 4.71 3.98 -4.95
C MET A 7 6.08 3.54 -5.43
N SER A 8 7.10 4.32 -5.08
CA SER A 8 8.46 4.09 -5.58
C SER A 8 9.52 4.41 -4.53
N TRP A 9 10.20 3.41 -3.98
CA TRP A 9 11.25 3.59 -2.95
C TRP A 9 12.66 3.30 -3.47
N ARG A 10 13.68 3.66 -2.69
CA ARG A 10 15.05 3.20 -2.91
C ARG A 10 15.14 1.70 -2.71
N ARG A 11 15.82 0.96 -3.59
CA ARG A 11 16.03 -0.50 -3.41
C ARG A 11 16.94 -0.79 -2.23
N SER A 12 17.91 0.08 -2.01
CA SER A 12 18.89 0.02 -0.92
C SER A 12 18.30 0.26 0.47
N PHE A 13 17.05 0.76 0.56
CA PHE A 13 16.41 1.05 1.85
C PHE A 13 16.24 -0.21 2.72
N SER A 14 15.86 -1.34 2.11
CA SER A 14 15.72 -2.62 2.79
C SER A 14 15.63 -3.79 1.81
N SER A 15 16.22 -4.93 2.19
CA SER A 15 16.11 -6.19 1.45
C SER A 15 14.67 -6.73 1.39
N ASN A 16 13.76 -6.25 2.24
CA ASN A 16 12.35 -6.65 2.20
C ASN A 16 11.52 -5.84 1.19
N HIS A 17 12.03 -4.72 0.71
CA HIS A 17 11.27 -3.76 -0.10
C HIS A 17 11.73 -3.67 -1.55
N TYR A 18 12.92 -4.19 -1.89
CA TYR A 18 13.38 -4.16 -3.29
C TYR A 18 12.56 -5.10 -4.20
N CYS A 19 12.32 -4.64 -5.43
CA CYS A 19 11.88 -5.48 -6.53
C CYS A 19 13.08 -5.98 -7.35
N ASN A 20 12.89 -7.16 -7.93
CA ASN A 20 13.77 -7.78 -8.91
C ASN A 20 12.89 -8.40 -10.02
N SER A 21 13.54 -9.07 -10.99
CA SER A 21 12.84 -9.69 -12.11
C SER A 21 11.81 -10.73 -11.66
N SER A 22 12.12 -11.56 -10.65
CA SER A 22 11.16 -12.55 -10.15
C SER A 22 9.94 -11.89 -9.50
N HIS A 23 10.11 -10.83 -8.71
CA HIS A 23 9.00 -10.13 -8.08
C HIS A 23 8.11 -9.39 -9.10
N SER A 24 8.70 -8.85 -10.18
CA SER A 24 7.94 -8.14 -11.21
C SER A 24 7.15 -9.11 -12.11
N SER A 25 7.64 -10.34 -12.25
CA SER A 25 6.93 -11.41 -12.94
C SER A 25 5.89 -12.13 -12.07
N SER A 26 6.01 -12.00 -10.74
CA SER A 26 5.06 -12.60 -9.80
C SER A 26 3.95 -11.60 -9.47
N ASN A 27 2.75 -12.10 -9.18
CA ASN A 27 1.66 -11.28 -8.66
C ASN A 27 1.75 -11.12 -7.13
N GLU A 28 2.94 -11.30 -6.57
CA GLU A 28 3.21 -11.31 -5.13
C GLU A 28 3.09 -9.90 -4.57
N LEU A 29 2.41 -9.79 -3.43
CA LEU A 29 2.32 -8.54 -2.71
C LEU A 29 3.52 -8.43 -1.75
N ARG A 30 4.43 -7.51 -2.05
CA ARG A 30 5.60 -7.21 -1.22
C ARG A 30 5.22 -6.20 -0.14
N PRO A 31 5.82 -6.29 1.06
CA PRO A 31 5.66 -5.25 2.06
C PRO A 31 6.21 -3.92 1.52
N GLY A 32 5.66 -2.83 2.01
CA GLY A 32 6.22 -1.50 1.82
C GLY A 32 6.19 -0.73 3.13
N GLU A 33 6.84 0.42 3.14
CA GLU A 33 6.94 1.25 4.33
C GLU A 33 5.73 2.20 4.44
N GLY A 34 5.08 2.20 5.61
CA GLY A 34 3.98 3.11 5.96
C GLY A 34 2.58 2.54 5.72
N SER A 35 1.57 3.36 6.01
CA SER A 35 0.16 2.97 5.92
C SER A 35 -0.69 4.12 5.39
N LEU A 36 -1.78 3.80 4.70
CA LEU A 36 -2.86 4.75 4.43
C LEU A 36 -3.70 4.90 5.69
N ILE A 37 -3.86 6.14 6.16
CA ILE A 37 -4.64 6.46 7.35
C ILE A 37 -5.90 7.20 6.91
N CYS A 38 -7.03 6.88 7.54
CA CYS A 38 -8.24 7.64 7.31
C CYS A 38 -8.09 9.09 7.82
N SER A 39 -8.34 10.07 6.97
CA SER A 39 -8.34 11.48 7.35
C SER A 39 -9.71 11.98 7.83
N GLN A 40 -10.79 11.64 7.10
CA GLN A 40 -12.16 12.07 7.39
C GLN A 40 -13.17 11.03 6.89
N GLY A 41 -14.29 10.86 7.60
CA GLY A 41 -15.39 9.98 7.18
C GLY A 41 -15.16 8.47 7.39
N CYS A 42 -14.07 8.10 8.07
CA CYS A 42 -13.72 6.75 8.51
C CYS A 42 -12.84 6.81 9.75
N SER A 43 -12.41 5.66 10.29
CA SER A 43 -11.51 5.56 11.43
C SER A 43 -10.36 4.59 11.16
N GLY A 44 -9.20 4.88 11.75
CA GLY A 44 -8.05 3.97 11.81
C GLY A 44 -7.21 3.86 10.53
N ILE A 45 -6.39 2.80 10.51
CA ILE A 45 -5.55 2.43 9.37
C ILE A 45 -6.43 1.78 8.30
N VAL A 46 -6.33 2.31 7.09
CA VAL A 46 -7.05 1.81 5.91
C VAL A 46 -6.35 0.58 5.33
N THR A 47 -5.03 0.65 5.15
CA THR A 47 -4.18 -0.48 4.77
C THR A 47 -2.69 -0.12 4.91
N ASP A 48 -1.84 -1.12 5.07
CA ASP A 48 -0.40 -0.95 4.89
C ASP A 48 -0.04 -0.76 3.42
N LEU A 49 1.03 0.00 3.17
CA LEU A 49 1.53 0.36 1.84
C LEU A 49 2.27 -0.81 1.15
N ALA A 50 1.69 -2.00 1.16
CA ALA A 50 2.20 -3.14 0.40
C ALA A 50 1.94 -2.96 -1.11
N TYR A 51 2.78 -3.50 -1.98
CA TYR A 51 2.65 -3.31 -3.43
C TYR A 51 3.10 -4.52 -4.22
N ARG A 52 2.59 -4.63 -5.45
CA ARG A 52 3.10 -5.57 -6.45
C ARG A 52 4.12 -4.86 -7.31
N CYS A 53 5.29 -5.44 -7.41
CA CYS A 53 6.38 -4.92 -8.22
C CYS A 53 5.94 -4.75 -9.68
N THR A 54 6.18 -3.58 -10.26
CA THR A 54 5.99 -3.35 -11.69
C THR A 54 7.31 -3.11 -12.38
N ASP A 55 8.19 -2.32 -11.77
CA ASP A 55 9.44 -1.86 -12.38
C ASP A 55 10.53 -1.69 -11.32
N PHE A 56 11.80 -1.81 -11.72
CA PHE A 56 12.94 -1.49 -10.85
C PHE A 56 14.17 -1.10 -11.67
N SER A 57 15.11 -0.40 -11.03
CA SER A 57 16.43 -0.09 -11.58
C SER A 57 17.50 -0.42 -10.54
N GLU A 58 18.42 -1.30 -10.92
CA GLU A 58 19.60 -1.64 -10.12
C GLU A 58 20.59 -0.48 -10.05
N THR A 59 20.78 0.21 -11.17
CA THR A 59 21.77 1.28 -11.30
C THR A 59 21.30 2.58 -10.68
N GLU A 60 20.02 2.92 -10.82
CA GLU A 60 19.46 4.16 -10.27
C GLU A 60 18.90 3.97 -8.86
N ASP A 61 18.98 2.75 -8.31
CA ASP A 61 18.56 2.38 -6.97
C ASP A 61 17.10 2.77 -6.68
N TRP A 62 16.17 2.31 -7.52
CA TRP A 62 14.74 2.52 -7.27
C TRP A 62 13.90 1.30 -7.62
N THR A 63 12.80 1.16 -6.91
CA THR A 63 11.79 0.12 -7.09
C THR A 63 10.43 0.76 -7.18
N THR A 64 9.54 0.23 -8.00
CA THR A 64 8.18 0.76 -8.14
C THR A 64 7.17 -0.37 -8.17
N GLY A 65 6.00 -0.12 -7.57
CA GLY A 65 4.91 -1.06 -7.60
C GLY A 65 3.55 -0.41 -7.46
N THR A 66 2.52 -1.23 -7.63
CA THR A 66 1.12 -0.81 -7.53
C THR A 66 0.31 -1.77 -6.66
N ARG A 67 -0.75 -1.25 -6.04
CA ARG A 67 -1.78 -2.08 -5.42
C ARG A 67 -3.14 -1.49 -5.69
N THR A 68 -4.07 -2.38 -6.01
CA THR A 68 -5.50 -2.11 -6.04
C THR A 68 -6.19 -3.00 -5.03
N PHE A 69 -7.11 -2.42 -4.26
CA PHE A 69 -7.92 -3.13 -3.28
C PHE A 69 -9.27 -2.45 -3.07
N LEU A 70 -10.20 -3.16 -2.46
CA LEU A 70 -11.49 -2.63 -2.04
C LEU A 70 -11.43 -2.28 -0.56
N TYR A 71 -11.80 -1.04 -0.23
CA TYR A 71 -11.99 -0.58 1.14
C TYR A 71 -13.46 -0.39 1.43
N ASN A 72 -13.92 -1.01 2.51
CA ASN A 72 -15.28 -0.89 2.98
C ASN A 72 -15.31 0.15 4.09
N LEU A 73 -16.05 1.24 3.86
CA LEU A 73 -16.39 2.16 4.91
C LEU A 73 -17.36 1.43 5.85
N THR A 74 -16.87 0.97 7.00
CA THR A 74 -17.77 0.71 8.11
C THR A 74 -18.24 2.08 8.60
N THR A 75 -19.47 2.45 8.28
CA THR A 75 -20.14 3.59 8.92
C THR A 75 -20.00 3.40 10.44
N PRO A 76 -19.50 4.41 11.18
CA PRO A 76 -19.67 4.39 12.63
C PRO A 76 -21.17 4.22 12.90
N SER A 77 -21.53 3.28 13.78
CA SER A 77 -22.90 3.24 14.29
C SER A 77 -23.26 4.66 14.75
N PRO A 78 -24.45 5.20 14.43
CA PRO A 78 -24.86 6.46 15.01
C PRO A 78 -24.71 6.30 16.53
N GLU A 79 -23.91 7.19 17.14
CA GLU A 79 -23.76 7.23 18.59
C GLU A 79 -25.17 7.18 19.17
N ILE A 80 -25.42 6.20 20.04
CA ILE A 80 -26.61 6.23 20.88
C ILE A 80 -26.45 7.47 21.74
N SER A 81 -27.02 8.58 21.29
CA SER A 81 -27.22 9.78 22.08
C SER A 81 -28.23 9.41 23.16
N LEU A 82 -27.74 8.85 24.26
CA LEU A 82 -28.51 8.75 25.50
C LEU A 82 -28.59 10.18 26.07
N MET A 83 -29.67 10.88 25.72
CA MET A 83 -30.27 11.89 26.60
C MET A 83 -31.28 11.21 27.51
#